data_AF-A0A8T8I0M8-F1
#
_entry.id   AF-A0A8T8I0M8-F1
#
_cell.length_a   1.000
_cell.length_b   1.000
_cell.length_c   1.000
_cell.angle_alpha   90.00
_cell.angle_beta   90.00
_cell.angle_gamma   90.00
#
_symmetry.space_group_name_H-M   'P 1'
#
loop_
_entity.id
_entity.type
_entity.pdbx_description
1 polymer ?
#
loop_
_entity_poly.entity_id
_entity_poly.type
_entity_poly.pdbx_seq_one_letter_code
_entity_poly.pdbx_strand_id
1 'polypeptide(L)'
;TSAPALPGSAAEWPLPTAAVGRGHFHLDEWAHDPAIWGWAHAQRPDQLAVRFADLFTVGRDECWLLITNRRLALIVEGEVAIPEEPASGGLLGRVRSLAQTRDVPPLVTWWEGPVATARAFTPAPLGRHVTPEWFLRLQFTDGSAFDLRDDQAEQTVRTVHANL
;
A
#
# COMPACT_ATOMS: atom_id res chain seq x y z
N THR A 1 -28.20 -9.33 -42.65
CA THR A 1 -28.36 -7.86 -42.61
C THR A 1 -27.11 -7.28 -41.99
N SER A 2 -26.30 -6.56 -42.75
CA SER A 2 -25.08 -5.92 -42.23
C SER A 2 -25.47 -4.65 -41.49
N ALA A 3 -25.00 -4.48 -40.25
CA ALA A 3 -25.13 -3.20 -39.56
C ALA A 3 -24.33 -2.11 -40.31
N PRO A 4 -24.84 -0.88 -40.41
CA PRO A 4 -24.11 0.22 -41.04
C PRO A 4 -22.90 0.60 -40.16
N ALA A 5 -21.74 0.79 -40.79
CA ALA A 5 -20.54 1.28 -40.12
C ALA A 5 -20.75 2.77 -39.75
N LEU A 6 -20.72 3.07 -38.46
CA LEU A 6 -20.78 4.44 -37.98
C LEU A 6 -19.42 5.13 -38.23
N PRO A 7 -19.40 6.36 -38.76
CA PRO A 7 -18.16 7.12 -38.92
C PRO A 7 -17.55 7.38 -37.53
N GLY A 8 -16.27 7.05 -37.37
CA GLY A 8 -15.55 7.20 -36.10
C GLY A 8 -15.27 8.66 -35.78
N SER A 9 -16.22 9.33 -35.14
CA SER A 9 -15.93 10.56 -34.40
C SER A 9 -15.32 10.20 -33.05
N ALA A 10 -14.39 11.02 -32.56
CA ALA A 10 -13.98 10.97 -31.16
C ALA A 10 -15.23 10.96 -30.27
N ALA A 11 -15.24 10.08 -29.26
CA ALA A 11 -16.42 9.91 -28.42
C ALA A 11 -16.79 11.26 -27.79
N GLU A 12 -18.05 11.68 -27.95
CA GLU A 12 -18.61 12.89 -27.34
C GLU A 12 -18.50 12.84 -25.81
N TRP A 13 -18.52 11.63 -25.26
CA TRP A 13 -18.40 11.34 -23.84
C TRP A 13 -17.10 10.55 -23.57
N PRO A 14 -16.47 10.74 -22.40
CA PRO A 14 -15.30 9.95 -22.03
C PRO A 14 -15.65 8.46 -22.06
N LEU A 15 -14.74 7.67 -22.63
CA LEU A 15 -14.89 6.22 -22.66
C LEU A 15 -14.91 5.68 -21.22
N PRO A 16 -15.66 4.59 -20.95
CA PRO A 16 -15.53 3.87 -19.71
C PRO A 16 -14.07 3.56 -19.42
N THR A 17 -13.65 3.68 -18.16
CA THR A 17 -12.29 3.28 -17.77
C THR A 17 -12.04 1.83 -18.15
N ALA A 18 -10.77 1.45 -18.33
CA ALA A 18 -10.42 0.07 -18.68
C ALA A 18 -10.99 -0.94 -17.66
N ALA A 19 -11.10 -0.58 -16.38
CA ALA A 19 -11.70 -1.41 -15.33
C ALA A 19 -13.19 -1.65 -15.57
N VAL A 20 -13.96 -0.59 -15.88
CA VAL A 20 -15.40 -0.69 -16.19
C VAL A 20 -15.62 -1.41 -17.51
N GLY A 21 -14.87 -1.06 -18.56
CA GLY A 21 -14.99 -1.66 -19.89
C GLY A 21 -14.66 -3.16 -19.94
N ARG A 22 -13.85 -3.66 -18.99
CA ARG A 22 -13.49 -5.08 -18.88
C ARG A 22 -14.26 -5.85 -17.80
N GLY A 23 -15.15 -5.17 -17.06
CA GLY A 23 -15.87 -5.79 -15.93
C GLY A 23 -14.98 -6.17 -14.74
N HIS A 24 -13.77 -5.60 -14.65
CA HIS A 24 -12.79 -5.92 -13.62
C HIS A 24 -13.00 -5.13 -12.31
N PHE A 25 -14.08 -4.35 -12.18
CA PHE A 25 -14.37 -3.59 -10.96
C PHE A 25 -14.99 -4.46 -9.84
N HIS A 26 -15.46 -5.67 -10.15
CA HIS A 26 -15.89 -6.61 -9.14
C HIS A 26 -14.68 -7.00 -8.29
N LEU A 27 -14.77 -6.77 -6.97
CA LEU A 27 -13.70 -6.93 -5.95
C LEU A 27 -12.85 -5.67 -5.64
N ASP A 28 -12.93 -4.61 -6.44
CA ASP A 28 -12.20 -3.34 -6.19
C ASP A 28 -13.07 -2.25 -5.55
N GLU A 29 -14.22 -2.64 -4.97
CA GLU A 29 -15.19 -1.68 -4.40
C GLU A 29 -14.61 -0.90 -3.21
N TRP A 30 -13.71 -1.54 -2.46
CA TRP A 30 -12.98 -0.94 -1.34
C TRP A 30 -12.04 0.18 -1.75
N ALA A 31 -11.68 0.29 -3.05
CA ALA A 31 -10.86 1.39 -3.54
C ALA A 31 -11.49 2.77 -3.29
N HIS A 32 -12.82 2.85 -3.16
CA HIS A 32 -13.53 4.11 -2.90
C HIS A 32 -13.65 4.46 -1.41
N ASP A 33 -13.29 3.54 -0.51
CA ASP A 33 -13.34 3.82 0.92
C ASP A 33 -12.06 4.59 1.31
N PRO A 34 -12.17 5.84 1.80
CA PRO A 34 -11.00 6.63 2.19
C PRO A 34 -10.27 6.05 3.42
N ALA A 35 -10.91 5.18 4.20
CA ALA A 35 -10.27 4.45 5.30
C ALA A 35 -9.40 3.28 4.79
N ILE A 36 -9.59 2.87 3.53
CA ILE A 36 -8.78 1.82 2.90
C ILE A 36 -7.61 2.47 2.17
N TRP A 37 -6.42 2.15 2.67
CA TRP A 37 -5.15 2.67 2.21
C TRP A 37 -4.31 1.60 1.50
N GLY A 38 -4.71 0.33 1.59
CA GLY A 38 -4.09 -0.77 0.87
C GLY A 38 -4.68 -2.13 1.25
N TRP A 39 -4.32 -3.18 0.51
CA TRP A 39 -4.69 -4.56 0.84
C TRP A 39 -3.76 -5.59 0.19
N ALA A 40 -3.77 -6.79 0.76
CA ALA A 40 -2.98 -7.92 0.32
C ALA A 40 -3.77 -8.87 -0.58
N HIS A 41 -3.12 -9.35 -1.63
CA HIS A 41 -3.53 -10.47 -2.47
C HIS A 41 -2.62 -11.65 -2.17
N ALA A 42 -3.15 -12.66 -1.50
CA ALA A 42 -2.39 -13.83 -1.10
C ALA A 42 -3.26 -15.10 -1.12
N GLN A 43 -2.61 -16.23 -1.35
CA GLN A 43 -3.20 -17.57 -1.27
C GLN A 43 -2.91 -18.25 0.08
N ARG A 44 -1.87 -17.80 0.78
CA ARG A 44 -1.43 -18.39 2.06
C ARG A 44 -1.06 -17.29 3.06
N PRO A 45 -1.28 -17.51 4.36
CA PRO A 45 -1.03 -16.51 5.40
C PRO A 45 0.46 -16.18 5.60
N ASP A 46 1.37 -17.05 5.17
CA ASP A 46 2.82 -16.85 5.30
C ASP A 46 3.44 -16.04 4.15
N GLN A 47 2.65 -15.63 3.16
CA GLN A 47 3.13 -14.83 2.04
C GLN A 47 3.41 -13.38 2.43
N LEU A 48 4.34 -12.76 1.72
CA LEU A 48 4.89 -11.46 2.06
C LEU A 48 3.84 -10.35 2.05
N ALA A 49 2.88 -10.38 1.12
CA ALA A 49 1.80 -9.40 1.10
C ALA A 49 0.99 -9.37 2.41
N VAL A 50 0.75 -10.54 3.04
CA VAL A 50 0.03 -10.63 4.32
C VAL A 50 0.85 -9.98 5.42
N ARG A 51 2.15 -10.31 5.49
CA ARG A 51 3.06 -9.68 6.45
C ARG A 51 3.14 -8.17 6.25
N PHE A 52 3.12 -7.69 5.00
CA PHE A 52 3.05 -6.27 4.70
C PHE A 52 1.79 -5.68 5.29
N ALA A 53 0.61 -6.23 4.99
CA ALA A 53 -0.66 -5.76 5.54
C ALA A 53 -0.67 -5.73 7.08
N ASP A 54 -0.14 -6.77 7.74
CA ASP A 54 -0.04 -6.83 9.19
C ASP A 54 0.82 -5.70 9.75
N LEU A 55 2.03 -5.50 9.21
CA LEU A 55 2.96 -4.46 9.66
C LEU A 55 2.35 -3.08 9.47
N PHE A 56 1.78 -2.86 8.31
CA PHE A 56 1.10 -1.63 7.96
C PHE A 56 -0.11 -1.35 8.87
N THR A 57 -0.88 -2.38 9.24
CA THR A 57 -1.97 -2.26 10.22
C THR A 57 -1.46 -1.90 11.61
N VAL A 58 -0.35 -2.51 12.05
CA VAL A 58 0.26 -2.22 13.36
C VAL A 58 0.84 -0.80 13.40
N GLY A 59 1.42 -0.33 12.30
CA GLY A 59 2.09 0.96 12.20
C GLY A 59 1.16 2.14 11.91
N ARG A 60 -0.10 1.86 11.55
CA ARG A 60 -1.12 2.88 11.31
C ARG A 60 -0.65 3.87 10.23
N ASP A 61 -0.96 5.15 10.39
CA ASP A 61 -0.55 6.25 9.54
C ASP A 61 0.95 6.61 9.64
N GLU A 62 1.66 6.03 10.60
CA GLU A 62 3.09 6.27 10.84
C GLU A 62 4.01 5.30 10.12
N CYS A 63 3.46 4.39 9.30
CA CYS A 63 4.23 3.40 8.56
C CYS A 63 4.43 3.78 7.10
N TRP A 64 5.67 3.69 6.63
CA TRP A 64 6.03 4.03 5.27
C TRP A 64 6.71 2.89 4.54
N LEU A 65 6.41 2.79 3.25
CA LEU A 65 7.14 1.97 2.30
C LEU A 65 8.33 2.75 1.74
N LEU A 66 9.53 2.24 1.97
CA LEU A 66 10.75 2.74 1.37
C LEU A 66 11.20 1.82 0.24
N ILE A 67 11.37 2.41 -0.95
CA ILE A 67 11.89 1.72 -2.14
C ILE A 67 13.22 2.36 -2.53
N THR A 68 14.27 1.56 -2.62
CA THR A 68 15.58 1.98 -3.08
C THR A 68 16.08 1.05 -4.18
N ASN A 69 17.17 1.41 -4.84
CA ASN A 69 17.80 0.55 -5.85
C ASN A 69 18.38 -0.77 -5.31
N ARG A 70 18.44 -0.95 -3.99
CA ARG A 70 19.00 -2.15 -3.35
C ARG A 70 18.02 -2.87 -2.44
N ARG A 71 17.12 -2.13 -1.82
CA ARG A 71 16.29 -2.59 -0.70
C ARG A 71 14.87 -2.10 -0.81
N LEU A 72 13.98 -2.92 -0.29
CA LEU A 72 12.60 -2.58 0.02
C LEU A 72 12.46 -2.69 1.54
N ALA A 73 11.84 -1.70 2.17
CA ALA A 73 11.70 -1.67 3.62
C ALA A 73 10.36 -1.07 4.06
N LEU A 74 9.87 -1.53 5.21
CA LEU A 74 8.81 -0.88 5.96
C LEU A 74 9.42 -0.23 7.18
N ILE A 75 9.27 1.08 7.26
CA ILE A 75 9.78 1.91 8.34
C ILE A 75 8.60 2.53 9.09
N VAL A 76 8.80 2.82 10.37
CA VAL A 76 7.81 3.46 11.24
C VAL A 76 8.48 4.54 12.09
N GLU A 77 7.73 5.51 12.57
CA GLU A 77 8.21 6.39 13.65
C GLU A 77 8.63 5.59 14.89
N GLY A 78 9.76 5.97 15.48
CA GLY A 78 10.33 5.25 16.61
C GLY A 78 9.41 5.16 17.83
N GLU A 79 8.64 6.21 18.11
CA GLU A 79 7.71 6.25 19.24
C GLU A 79 6.60 5.20 19.12
N VAL A 80 6.17 4.86 17.89
CA VAL A 80 5.17 3.80 17.63
C VAL A 80 5.75 2.40 17.78
N ALA A 81 7.07 2.25 17.65
CA ALA A 81 7.75 0.97 17.84
C ALA A 81 7.90 0.58 19.32
N ILE A 82 7.58 1.47 20.26
CA ILE A 82 7.63 1.20 21.69
C ILE A 82 6.33 0.51 22.13
N PRO A 83 6.39 -0.71 22.70
CA PRO A 83 5.21 -1.32 23.29
C PRO A 83 4.67 -0.43 24.43
N GLU A 84 3.37 -0.15 24.43
CA GLU A 84 2.76 0.46 25.61
C GLU A 84 3.01 -0.45 26.81
N GLU A 85 3.66 0.07 27.86
CA GLU A 85 3.81 -0.70 29.09
C GLU A 85 2.40 -0.98 29.65
N PRO A 86 2.10 -2.24 30.03
CA PRO A 86 0.82 -2.55 30.62
C PRO A 86 0.66 -1.66 31.86
N ALA A 87 -0.40 -0.86 31.90
CA ALA A 87 -0.71 0.00 33.02
C ALA A 87 -0.73 -0.85 34.30
N SER A 88 0.34 -0.76 35.09
CA SER A 88 0.45 -1.53 36.32
C SER A 88 -0.63 -1.05 37.30
N GLY A 89 -1.68 -1.85 37.42
CA GLY A 89 -2.76 -1.65 38.37
C GLY A 89 -2.24 -1.84 39.79
N GLY A 90 -1.91 -0.74 40.48
CA GLY A 90 -1.53 -0.76 41.88
C GLY A 90 -1.73 0.60 42.53
N LEU A 91 -2.65 0.67 43.51
CA LEU A 91 -3.06 1.86 44.26
C LEU A 91 -1.93 2.56 45.07
N LEU A 92 -0.67 2.13 44.95
CA LEU A 92 0.47 2.66 45.72
C LEU A 92 1.69 3.04 44.84
N GLY A 93 1.59 2.97 43.52
CA GLY A 93 2.71 3.18 42.60
C GLY A 93 2.78 4.55 41.92
N ARG A 94 2.34 5.65 42.57
CA ARG A 94 2.52 7.00 42.01
C ARG A 94 3.91 7.56 42.32
N VAL A 95 4.95 6.87 41.87
CA VAL A 95 6.18 7.58 41.49
C VAL A 95 6.08 7.69 39.99
N ARG A 96 5.67 8.87 39.51
CA ARG A 96 5.84 9.23 38.10
C ARG A 96 7.30 8.98 37.78
N SER A 97 7.57 7.89 37.07
CA SER A 97 8.78 7.73 36.29
C SER A 97 8.95 9.05 35.55
N LEU A 98 9.87 9.88 36.04
CA LEU A 98 10.43 11.00 35.30
C LEU A 98 10.74 10.43 33.94
N ALA A 99 10.12 10.99 32.90
CA ALA A 99 10.34 10.65 31.51
C ALA A 99 11.80 10.30 31.32
N GLN A 100 12.12 9.01 31.33
CA GLN A 100 13.32 8.54 30.68
C GLN A 100 13.02 8.90 29.24
N THR A 101 13.63 9.97 28.77
CA THR A 101 13.84 10.20 27.35
C THR A 101 14.53 8.93 26.87
N ARG A 102 13.71 7.98 26.42
CA ARG A 102 14.20 6.79 25.76
C ARG A 102 14.86 7.34 24.51
N ASP A 103 16.14 7.02 24.34
CA ASP A 103 16.87 7.36 23.13
C ASP A 103 16.34 6.46 22.01
N VAL A 104 15.19 6.85 21.47
CA VAL A 104 14.48 6.11 20.44
C VAL A 104 14.90 6.69 19.09
N PRO A 105 15.43 5.86 18.18
CA PRO A 105 15.71 6.31 16.83
C PRO A 105 14.46 6.92 16.20
N PRO A 106 14.55 8.06 15.49
CA PRO A 106 13.37 8.71 14.92
C PRO A 106 12.60 7.81 13.96
N LEU A 107 13.30 6.89 13.28
CA LEU A 107 12.72 5.88 12.40
C LEU A 107 13.26 4.51 12.76
N VAL A 108 12.37 3.52 12.77
CA VAL A 108 12.69 2.11 13.01
C VAL A 108 12.27 1.28 11.79
N THR A 109 13.16 0.39 11.35
CA THR A 109 12.85 -0.56 10.28
C THR A 109 12.19 -1.80 10.88
N TRP A 110 10.93 -2.06 10.53
CA TRP A 110 10.21 -3.28 10.94
C TRP A 110 10.40 -4.44 9.98
N TRP A 111 10.63 -4.13 8.71
CA TRP A 111 10.95 -5.14 7.71
C TRP A 111 11.90 -4.59 6.68
N GLU A 112 12.84 -5.43 6.24
CA GLU A 112 13.76 -5.11 5.15
C GLU A 112 14.01 -6.37 4.33
N GLY A 113 14.07 -6.20 3.00
CA GLY A 113 14.51 -7.23 2.08
C GLY A 113 15.21 -6.64 0.85
N PRO A 114 15.88 -7.48 0.04
CA PRO A 114 16.39 -7.05 -1.26
C PRO A 114 15.27 -6.49 -2.13
N VAL A 115 15.53 -5.47 -2.94
CA VAL A 115 14.51 -4.92 -3.85
C VAL A 115 13.99 -5.96 -4.84
N ALA A 116 14.82 -6.95 -5.20
CA ALA A 116 14.46 -8.10 -6.02
C ALA A 116 13.39 -9.03 -5.38
N THR A 117 13.03 -8.81 -4.11
CA THR A 117 11.86 -9.46 -3.49
C THR A 117 10.56 -9.00 -4.17
N ALA A 118 10.52 -7.77 -4.67
CA ALA A 118 9.50 -7.31 -5.58
C ALA A 118 9.90 -7.72 -7.01
N ARG A 119 9.07 -8.58 -7.62
CA ARG A 119 9.15 -8.97 -9.02
C ARG A 119 8.77 -7.81 -9.95
N ALA A 120 7.79 -7.00 -9.56
CA ALA A 120 7.33 -5.88 -10.36
C ALA A 120 6.68 -4.79 -9.49
N PHE A 121 6.76 -3.56 -9.98
CA PHE A 121 6.01 -2.41 -9.50
C PHE A 121 5.12 -1.95 -10.64
N THR A 122 3.82 -1.86 -10.42
CA THR A 122 2.87 -1.49 -11.48
C THR A 122 1.85 -0.49 -10.95
N PRO A 123 1.49 0.55 -11.73
CA PRO A 123 0.35 1.37 -11.37
C PRO A 123 -0.92 0.52 -11.53
N ALA A 124 -1.80 0.61 -10.55
CA ALA A 124 -3.07 -0.11 -10.50
C ALA A 124 -4.19 0.93 -10.44
N PRO A 125 -4.83 1.26 -11.58
CA PRO A 125 -6.05 2.05 -11.59
C PRO A 125 -7.22 1.16 -11.17
N LEU A 126 -7.76 1.43 -9.98
CA LEU A 126 -8.83 0.64 -9.37
C LEU A 126 -10.13 1.45 -9.27
N GLY A 127 -11.22 0.75 -8.96
CA GLY A 127 -12.53 1.36 -8.81
C GLY A 127 -13.29 1.57 -10.12
N ARG A 128 -14.44 2.24 -10.02
CA ARG A 128 -15.46 2.32 -11.07
C ARG A 128 -15.79 3.74 -11.54
N HIS A 129 -15.14 4.74 -10.96
CA HIS A 129 -15.33 6.13 -11.35
C HIS A 129 -14.62 6.42 -12.68
N VAL A 130 -15.01 7.51 -13.34
CA VAL A 130 -14.39 7.97 -14.60
C VAL A 130 -12.91 8.30 -14.37
N THR A 131 -12.61 8.90 -13.22
CA THR A 131 -11.25 8.98 -12.68
C THR A 131 -11.03 7.77 -11.78
N PRO A 132 -10.03 6.92 -12.02
CA PRO A 132 -9.76 5.78 -11.17
C PRO A 132 -9.15 6.22 -9.83
N GLU A 133 -9.25 5.34 -8.84
CA GLU A 133 -8.48 5.42 -7.60
C GLU A 133 -7.11 4.79 -7.86
N TRP A 134 -6.03 5.50 -7.54
CA TRP A 134 -4.68 5.08 -7.91
C TRP A 134 -3.98 4.34 -6.78
N PHE A 135 -3.42 3.18 -7.13
CA PHE A 135 -2.63 2.35 -6.23
C PHE A 135 -1.29 1.99 -6.89
N LEU A 136 -0.25 1.90 -6.08
CA LEU A 136 0.99 1.22 -6.40
C LEU A 136 0.81 -0.27 -6.04
N ARG A 137 0.90 -1.15 -7.05
CA ARG A 137 0.94 -2.61 -6.84
C ARG A 137 2.37 -3.10 -6.78
N LEU A 138 2.74 -3.70 -5.65
CA LEU A 138 3.97 -4.45 -5.46
C LEU A 138 3.66 -5.93 -5.71
N GLN A 139 4.26 -6.53 -6.74
CA GLN A 139 4.16 -7.96 -7.00
C GLN A 139 5.40 -8.64 -6.43
N PHE A 140 5.22 -9.55 -5.48
CA PHE A 140 6.32 -10.25 -4.84
C PHE A 140 6.72 -11.52 -5.59
N THR A 141 7.95 -11.99 -5.37
CA THR A 141 8.47 -13.22 -5.98
C THR A 141 7.78 -14.49 -5.48
N ASP A 142 7.12 -14.44 -4.32
CA ASP A 142 6.31 -15.54 -3.77
C ASP A 142 4.89 -15.64 -4.38
N GLY A 143 4.60 -14.83 -5.40
CA GLY A 143 3.32 -14.80 -6.11
C GLY A 143 2.22 -13.99 -5.42
N SER A 144 2.47 -13.44 -4.23
CA SER A 144 1.55 -12.51 -3.58
C SER A 144 1.73 -11.08 -4.11
N ALA A 145 0.76 -10.21 -3.86
CA ALA A 145 0.85 -8.80 -4.21
C ALA A 145 0.24 -7.91 -3.13
N PHE A 146 0.75 -6.70 -2.98
CA PHE A 146 0.21 -5.69 -2.08
C PHE A 146 -0.10 -4.42 -2.86
N ASP A 147 -1.34 -3.94 -2.75
CA ASP A 147 -1.78 -2.67 -3.30
C ASP A 147 -1.72 -1.61 -2.22
N LEU A 148 -1.03 -0.50 -2.48
CA LEU A 148 -0.92 0.65 -1.59
C LEU A 148 -1.45 1.89 -2.32
N ARG A 149 -2.33 2.65 -1.70
CA ARG A 149 -2.88 3.89 -2.28
C ARG A 149 -1.74 4.87 -2.56
N ASP A 150 -1.69 5.40 -3.77
CA ASP A 150 -0.68 6.36 -4.22
C ASP A 150 -1.26 7.18 -5.39
N ASP A 151 -1.65 8.42 -5.11
CA ASP A 151 -2.18 9.35 -6.13
C ASP A 151 -1.18 9.67 -7.25
N GLN A 152 0.09 9.31 -7.07
CA GLN A 152 1.16 9.48 -8.02
C GLN A 152 1.73 8.13 -8.52
N ALA A 153 0.97 7.03 -8.40
CA ALA A 153 1.45 5.67 -8.72
C ALA A 153 2.19 5.55 -10.05
N GLU A 154 1.70 6.19 -11.11
CA GLU A 154 2.37 6.19 -12.43
C GLU A 154 3.74 6.89 -12.39
N GLN A 155 3.86 8.01 -11.68
CA GLN A 155 5.12 8.71 -11.49
C GLN A 155 6.05 7.92 -10.56
N THR A 156 5.52 7.33 -9.48
CA THR A 156 6.27 6.45 -8.57
C THR A 156 6.89 5.28 -9.33
N VAL A 157 6.12 4.57 -10.16
CA VAL A 157 6.64 3.45 -10.97
C VAL A 157 7.70 3.91 -11.97
N ARG A 158 7.51 5.06 -12.63
CA ARG A 158 8.55 5.65 -13.49
C ARG A 158 9.84 5.93 -12.71
N THR A 159 9.73 6.52 -11.52
CA THR A 159 10.88 6.80 -10.65
C THR A 159 11.57 5.50 -10.22
N VAL A 160 10.82 4.48 -9.81
CA VAL A 160 11.39 3.18 -9.45
C VAL A 160 12.17 2.60 -10.62
N HIS A 161 11.57 2.50 -11.81
CA HIS A 161 12.27 1.96 -12.99
C HIS A 161 13.48 2.77 -13.43
N ALA A 162 13.50 4.08 -13.21
CA ALA A 162 14.68 4.91 -13.50
C ALA A 162 15.84 4.67 -12.52
N ASN A 163 15.58 4.05 -11.37
CA ASN A 163 16.56 3.87 -10.29
C ASN A 163 16.90 2.41 -9.97
N LEU A 164 16.13 1.43 -10.46
CA LEU A 164 16.46 0.00 -10.36
C LEU A 164 17.45 -0.43 -11.44
#